data_AF-A0A6L6XJ07-F1
#
_entry.id   AF-A0A6L6XJ07-F1
#
_cell.length_a   1.000
_cell.length_b   1.000
_cell.length_c   1.000
_cell.angle_alpha   90.00
_cell.angle_beta   90.00
_cell.angle_gamma   90.00
#
_symmetry.space_group_name_H-M   'P 1'
#
loop_
_entity.id
_entity.type
_entity.pdbx_description
1 polymer ?
#
loop_
_entity_poly.entity_id
_entity_poly.type
_entity_poly.pdbx_seq_one_letter_code
_entity_poly.pdbx_strand_id
1 'polypeptide(L)'
;MMKRFVRYEEAAQYFGIDETLIVAYAKAAGAVYQLSKIRLIKIEPLEDYMKHLTKVGRSSKLIQRKFVRVGEGTLIYNIGRNRFIEMARAAGAVYKIGDSKGSKVLIRLDVFDEYMEQFREKPVEMKHPLWKED
;
A
#
# COMPACT_ATOMS: atom_id res chain seq x y z
N MET A 1 -1.23 20.30 -6.42
CA MET A 1 -2.28 19.38 -6.91
C MET A 1 -1.58 18.25 -7.65
N MET A 2 -1.77 17.00 -7.23
CA MET A 2 -1.07 15.86 -7.85
C MET A 2 -1.69 15.57 -9.23
N LYS A 3 -0.86 15.46 -10.26
CA LYS A 3 -1.32 15.10 -11.60
C LYS A 3 -1.86 13.66 -11.56
N ARG A 4 -3.08 13.44 -12.04
CA ARG A 4 -3.70 12.10 -12.09
C ARG A 4 -2.99 11.15 -13.06
N PHE A 5 -2.38 11.71 -14.10
CA PHE A 5 -1.61 11.00 -15.10
C PHE A 5 -0.24 11.65 -15.25
N VAL A 6 0.80 10.83 -15.31
CA VAL A 6 2.19 11.28 -15.47
C VAL A 6 2.90 10.49 -16.55
N ARG A 7 3.97 11.06 -17.12
CA ARG A 7 4.88 10.32 -18.01
C ARG A 7 5.74 9.35 -17.20
N TYR A 8 6.33 8.36 -17.86
CA TYR A 8 7.14 7.34 -17.21
C TYR A 8 8.33 7.93 -16.45
N GLU A 9 9.05 8.86 -17.07
CA GLU A 9 10.17 9.57 -16.46
C GLU A 9 9.76 10.37 -15.21
N GLU A 10 8.62 11.08 -15.26
CA GLU A 10 8.08 11.84 -14.12
C GLU A 10 7.65 10.90 -12.98
N ALA A 11 7.08 9.73 -13.30
CA ALA A 11 6.77 8.70 -12.32
C ALA A 11 8.04 8.11 -11.68
N ALA A 12 9.05 7.78 -12.49
CA ALA A 12 10.33 7.24 -12.02
C ALA A 12 11.02 8.19 -11.02
N GLN A 13 11.05 9.49 -11.34
CA GLN A 13 11.56 10.54 -10.46
C GLN A 13 10.76 10.66 -9.16
N TYR A 14 9.43 10.66 -9.26
CA TYR A 14 8.54 10.78 -8.10
C TYR A 14 8.72 9.63 -7.09
N PHE A 15 8.75 8.39 -7.58
CA PHE A 15 8.91 7.20 -6.74
C PHE A 15 10.38 6.90 -6.40
N GLY A 16 11.33 7.62 -7.00
CA GLY A 16 12.77 7.40 -6.80
C GLY A 16 13.24 6.01 -7.24
N ILE A 17 12.66 5.48 -8.32
CA ILE A 17 12.98 4.16 -8.88
C ILE A 17 13.28 4.25 -10.38
N ASP A 18 13.95 3.22 -10.90
CA ASP A 18 14.27 3.11 -12.33
C ASP A 18 13.02 3.11 -13.22
N GLU A 19 13.11 3.72 -14.41
CA GLU A 19 11.98 3.82 -15.34
C GLU A 19 11.51 2.44 -15.83
N THR A 20 12.42 1.49 -16.03
CA THR A 20 12.04 0.11 -16.41
C THR A 20 11.18 -0.52 -15.32
N LEU A 21 11.54 -0.25 -14.07
CA LEU A 21 10.88 -0.81 -12.90
C LEU A 21 9.51 -0.15 -12.66
N ILE A 22 9.40 1.18 -12.80
CA ILE A 22 8.10 1.87 -12.68
C ILE A 22 7.12 1.41 -13.76
N VAL A 23 7.60 1.18 -14.99
CA VAL A 23 6.76 0.66 -16.08
C VAL A 23 6.31 -0.77 -15.80
N ALA A 24 7.18 -1.61 -15.24
CA ALA A 24 6.81 -2.97 -14.84
C ALA A 24 5.72 -2.97 -13.75
N TYR A 25 5.85 -2.13 -12.73
CA TYR A 25 4.83 -1.99 -11.69
C TYR A 25 3.53 -1.38 -12.22
N ALA A 26 3.61 -0.35 -13.06
CA ALA A 26 2.42 0.23 -13.68
C ALA A 26 1.67 -0.79 -14.54
N LYS A 27 2.38 -1.67 -15.27
CA LYS A 27 1.75 -2.78 -16.01
C LYS A 27 1.07 -3.76 -15.06
N ALA A 28 1.74 -4.17 -13.98
CA ALA A 28 1.18 -5.09 -12.99
C ALA A 28 -0.06 -4.50 -12.28
N ALA A 29 -0.04 -3.19 -12.03
CA ALA A 29 -1.14 -2.44 -11.43
C ALA A 29 -2.30 -2.13 -12.38
N GLY A 30 -2.19 -2.46 -13.68
CA GLY A 30 -3.16 -2.04 -14.69
C GLY A 30 -3.24 -0.52 -14.88
N ALA A 31 -2.16 0.20 -14.54
CA ALA A 31 -2.11 1.66 -14.47
C ALA A 31 -1.58 2.33 -15.75
N VAL A 32 -1.24 1.56 -16.80
CA VAL A 32 -0.66 2.10 -18.04
C VAL A 32 -1.77 2.52 -19.01
N TYR A 33 -1.69 3.76 -19.47
CA TYR A 33 -2.61 4.34 -20.45
C TYR A 33 -1.83 4.78 -21.69
N GLN A 34 -2.28 4.35 -22.86
CA GLN A 34 -1.73 4.78 -24.15
C GLN A 34 -2.76 5.61 -24.90
N LEU A 35 -2.44 6.88 -25.14
CA LEU A 35 -3.22 7.78 -25.98
C LEU A 35 -2.40 8.07 -27.24
N SER A 36 -2.76 7.42 -28.36
CA SER A 36 -2.02 7.52 -29.63
C SER A 36 -0.52 7.18 -29.43
N LYS A 37 0.38 8.16 -29.56
CA LYS A 37 1.84 8.03 -29.35
C LYS A 37 2.30 8.38 -27.93
N ILE A 38 1.41 8.81 -27.05
CA ILE A 38 1.73 9.23 -25.67
C ILE A 38 1.45 8.07 -24.71
N ARG A 39 2.42 7.76 -23.85
CA ARG A 39 2.28 6.76 -22.78
C ARG A 39 2.27 7.46 -21.43
N LEU A 40 1.28 7.13 -20.61
CA LEU A 40 1.03 7.72 -19.31
C LEU A 40 0.80 6.62 -18.27
N ILE A 41 1.04 6.95 -17.02
CA ILE A 41 0.70 6.13 -15.86
C ILE A 41 -0.35 6.88 -15.04
N LYS A 42 -1.47 6.23 -14.74
CA LYS A 42 -2.44 6.73 -13.76
C LYS A 42 -1.87 6.48 -12.37
N ILE A 43 -1.72 7.53 -11.58
CA ILE A 43 -1.00 7.46 -10.29
C ILE A 43 -1.74 6.61 -9.26
N GLU A 44 -3.06 6.79 -9.10
CA GLU A 44 -3.85 6.13 -8.06
C GLU A 44 -3.73 4.58 -8.06
N PRO A 45 -3.97 3.85 -9.17
CA PRO A 45 -3.81 2.38 -9.16
C PRO A 45 -2.37 1.94 -8.91
N LEU A 46 -1.38 2.73 -9.35
CA LEU A 46 0.02 2.44 -9.11
C LEU A 46 0.37 2.62 -7.63
N GLU A 47 -0.10 3.69 -6.98
CA GLU A 47 0.09 3.91 -5.54
C GLU A 47 -0.56 2.79 -4.72
N ASP A 48 -1.78 2.40 -5.06
CA ASP A 48 -2.47 1.29 -4.41
C ASP A 48 -1.71 -0.03 -4.54
N TYR A 49 -1.10 -0.29 -5.70
CA TYR A 49 -0.25 -1.45 -5.91
C TYR A 49 1.07 -1.36 -5.12
N MET A 50 1.66 -0.16 -5.07
CA MET A 50 2.94 0.09 -4.42
C MET A 50 2.85 0.25 -2.90
N LYS A 51 1.65 0.40 -2.32
CA LYS A 51 1.46 0.61 -0.87
C LYS A 51 2.10 -0.45 0.02
N HIS A 52 2.25 -1.68 -0.49
CA HIS A 52 2.91 -2.79 0.21
C HIS A 52 4.36 -3.03 -0.22
N LEU A 53 4.89 -2.26 -1.18
CA LEU A 53 6.26 -2.33 -1.63
C LEU A 53 7.15 -1.48 -0.71
N THR A 54 8.04 -2.14 0.03
CA THR A 54 8.99 -1.46 0.91
C THR A 54 10.40 -1.61 0.37
N LYS A 55 11.18 -0.54 0.43
CA LYS A 55 12.60 -0.54 0.05
C LYS A 55 13.40 -1.31 1.08
N VAL A 56 14.19 -2.30 0.64
CA VAL A 56 14.98 -3.13 1.54
C VAL A 56 16.42 -2.63 1.64
N GLY A 57 16.77 -2.08 2.81
CA GLY A 57 18.12 -1.66 3.14
C GLY A 57 18.66 -0.55 2.23
N ARG A 58 19.94 -0.65 1.84
CA ARG A 58 20.57 0.29 0.89
C ARG A 58 20.28 -0.03 -0.59
N SER A 59 19.64 -1.16 -0.88
CA SER A 59 19.33 -1.55 -2.25
C SER A 59 18.04 -0.89 -2.74
N SER A 60 17.95 -0.59 -4.04
CA SER A 60 16.73 -0.11 -4.71
C SER A 60 15.67 -1.20 -4.91
N LYS A 61 15.86 -2.40 -4.35
CA LYS A 61 14.90 -3.49 -4.43
C LYS A 61 13.70 -3.18 -3.56
N LEU A 62 12.55 -3.04 -4.21
CA LEU A 62 11.24 -2.97 -3.60
C LEU A 62 10.72 -4.40 -3.44
N ILE A 63 10.43 -4.80 -2.21
CA ILE A 63 9.84 -6.11 -1.90
C ILE A 63 8.44 -5.88 -1.37
N GLN A 64 7.47 -6.65 -1.85
CA GLN A 64 6.15 -6.71 -1.25
C GLN A 64 6.29 -7.36 0.13
N ARG A 65 6.22 -6.55 1.20
CA ARG A 65 6.25 -7.08 2.55
C ARG A 65 4.90 -7.73 2.84
N LYS A 66 4.89 -9.06 2.86
CA LYS A 66 3.71 -9.84 3.28
C LYS A 66 3.54 -9.90 4.80
N PHE A 67 4.64 -9.67 5.53
CA PHE A 67 4.70 -9.73 6.98
C PHE A 67 5.45 -8.54 7.55
N VAL A 68 4.99 -8.07 8.71
CA VAL A 68 5.65 -7.02 9.49
C VAL A 68 5.84 -7.45 10.93
N ARG A 69 6.83 -6.88 11.62
CA ARG A 69 6.88 -6.99 13.08
C ARG A 69 5.87 -6.06 13.72
N VAL A 70 5.51 -6.35 14.97
CA VAL A 70 4.57 -5.53 15.75
C VAL A 70 4.96 -4.04 15.73
N GLY A 71 6.22 -3.70 15.98
CA GLY A 71 6.65 -2.29 16.01
C GLY A 71 6.61 -1.59 14.65
N GLU A 72 6.76 -2.32 13.54
CA GLU A 72 6.61 -1.74 12.21
C GLU A 72 5.12 -1.54 11.88
N GLY A 73 4.28 -2.51 12.21
CA GLY A 73 2.84 -2.41 11.99
C GLY A 73 2.20 -1.28 12.79
N THR A 74 2.66 -1.00 14.02
CA THR A 74 2.18 0.16 14.78
C THR A 74 2.45 1.49 14.07
N LEU A 75 3.56 1.59 13.32
CA LEU A 75 3.89 2.78 12.54
C LEU A 75 3.05 2.87 11.26
N ILE A 76 2.91 1.75 10.54
CA ILE A 76 2.18 1.68 9.26
C ILE A 76 0.71 2.08 9.45
N TYR A 77 0.05 1.54 10.48
CA TYR A 77 -1.36 1.80 10.72
C TYR A 77 -1.62 2.97 11.67
N ASN A 78 -0.56 3.55 12.25
CA ASN A 78 -0.67 4.57 13.30
C ASN A 78 -1.56 4.12 14.48
N ILE A 79 -1.40 2.87 14.93
CA ILE A 79 -2.18 2.24 16.00
C ILE A 79 -1.26 1.89 17.16
N GLY A 80 -1.72 2.16 18.38
CA GLY A 80 -0.97 1.83 19.60
C GLY A 80 -0.65 0.33 19.71
N ARG A 81 0.53 -0.01 20.23
CA ARG A 81 1.08 -1.38 20.27
C ARG A 81 0.12 -2.44 20.78
N ASN A 82 -0.51 -2.20 21.94
CA ASN A 82 -1.41 -3.18 22.54
C ASN A 82 -2.64 -3.40 21.65
N ARG A 83 -3.24 -2.30 21.18
CA ARG A 83 -4.43 -2.36 20.34
C ARG A 83 -4.16 -3.04 19.00
N PHE A 84 -3.01 -2.76 18.39
CA PHE A 84 -2.59 -3.39 17.15
C PHE A 84 -2.43 -4.91 17.31
N ILE A 85 -1.83 -5.38 18.40
CA ILE A 85 -1.70 -6.82 18.69
C ILE A 85 -3.08 -7.46 18.88
N GLU A 86 -3.98 -6.83 19.63
CA GLU A 86 -5.35 -7.33 19.84
C GLU A 86 -6.09 -7.50 18.52
N MET A 87 -6.10 -6.46 17.68
CA MET A 87 -6.74 -6.51 16.38
C MET A 87 -6.09 -7.55 15.46
N ALA A 88 -4.76 -7.65 15.46
CA ALA A 88 -4.07 -8.66 14.66
C ALA A 88 -4.40 -10.09 15.09
N ARG A 89 -4.61 -10.32 16.39
CA ARG A 89 -5.10 -11.61 16.90
C ARG A 89 -6.55 -11.87 16.50
N ALA A 90 -7.42 -10.86 16.62
CA ALA A 90 -8.82 -10.95 16.21
C ALA A 90 -8.96 -11.25 14.71
N ALA A 91 -8.11 -10.65 13.88
CA ALA A 91 -8.02 -10.89 12.45
C ALA A 91 -7.46 -12.27 12.08
N GLY A 92 -6.87 -13.02 13.02
CA GLY A 92 -6.13 -14.26 12.71
C GLY A 92 -4.82 -14.01 11.95
N ALA A 93 -4.29 -12.79 11.98
CA ALA A 93 -3.12 -12.37 11.20
C ALA A 93 -1.78 -12.65 11.89
N VAL A 94 -1.77 -13.21 13.11
CA VAL A 94 -0.54 -13.38 13.93
C VAL A 94 0.17 -14.69 13.66
N TYR A 95 1.46 -14.60 13.33
CA TYR A 95 2.38 -15.71 13.13
C TYR A 95 3.47 -15.67 14.21
N LYS A 96 3.62 -16.76 14.95
CA LYS A 96 4.72 -16.93 15.91
C LYS A 96 5.79 -17.83 15.28
N ILE A 97 7.00 -17.30 15.14
CA ILE A 97 8.13 -18.02 14.56
C ILE A 97 9.25 -18.10 15.61
N GLY A 98 9.72 -19.31 15.92
CA GLY A 98 10.81 -19.55 16.86
C GLY A 98 10.43 -20.56 17.95
N ASP A 99 11.46 -21.11 18.59
CA ASP A 99 11.32 -22.03 19.72
C ASP A 99 11.31 -21.27 21.06
N SER A 100 11.26 -22.03 22.17
CA SER A 100 11.10 -21.55 23.53
C SER A 100 12.12 -20.50 24.00
N LYS A 101 13.23 -20.27 23.26
CA LYS A 101 14.27 -19.29 23.61
C LYS A 101 14.09 -17.92 22.95
N GLY A 102 13.15 -17.75 22.02
CA GLY A 102 12.92 -16.43 21.42
C GLY A 102 11.91 -16.43 20.26
N SER A 103 10.62 -16.48 20.58
CA SER A 103 9.57 -16.36 19.57
C SER A 103 9.51 -14.94 19.00
N LYS A 104 9.69 -14.81 17.69
CA LYS A 104 9.40 -13.58 16.94
C LYS A 104 7.94 -13.59 16.51
N VAL A 105 7.26 -12.47 16.69
CA VAL A 105 5.88 -12.29 16.24
C VAL A 105 5.88 -11.49 14.94
N LEU A 106 5.30 -12.10 13.91
CA LEU A 106 5.03 -11.48 12.62
C LEU A 106 3.52 -11.34 12.45
N ILE A 107 3.12 -10.28 11.75
CA ILE A 107 1.72 -10.02 11.41
C ILE A 107 1.63 -10.01 9.89
N ARG A 108 0.72 -10.83 9.37
CA ARG A 108 0.42 -10.93 7.95
C ARG A 108 -0.50 -9.76 7.55
N LEU A 109 -0.05 -8.94 6.60
CA LEU A 109 -0.71 -7.65 6.29
C LEU A 109 -2.04 -7.81 5.53
N ASP A 110 -2.10 -8.67 4.52
CA ASP A 110 -3.31 -8.87 3.70
C ASP A 110 -4.52 -9.29 4.53
N VAL A 111 -4.34 -10.25 5.44
CA VAL A 111 -5.38 -10.70 6.39
C VAL A 111 -5.79 -9.57 7.35
N PHE A 112 -4.83 -8.73 7.77
CA PHE A 112 -5.13 -7.61 8.67
C PHE A 112 -5.90 -6.50 7.95
N ASP A 113 -5.54 -6.19 6.69
CA ASP A 113 -6.23 -5.19 5.87
C ASP A 113 -7.68 -5.60 5.59
N GLU A 114 -7.91 -6.86 5.24
CA GLU A 114 -9.27 -7.40 5.04
C GLU A 114 -10.12 -7.28 6.31
N TYR A 115 -9.52 -7.49 7.49
CA TYR A 115 -10.19 -7.26 8.78
C TYR A 115 -10.52 -5.77 8.99
N MET A 116 -9.63 -4.85 8.61
CA MET A 116 -9.86 -3.41 8.76
C MET A 116 -11.00 -2.88 7.89
N GLU A 117 -11.18 -3.42 6.68
CA GLU A 117 -12.28 -3.02 5.78
C GLU A 117 -13.67 -3.29 6.38
N GLN A 118 -13.80 -4.20 7.35
CA GLN A 118 -15.05 -4.44 8.06
C GLN A 118 -15.51 -3.24 8.92
N PHE A 119 -14.57 -2.39 9.34
CA PHE A 119 -14.85 -1.18 10.11
C PHE A 119 -15.01 0.07 9.24
N ARG A 120 -14.94 -0.07 7.92
CA ARG A 120 -15.09 1.04 6.98
C ARG A 120 -16.53 1.56 7.00
N GLU A 121 -16.69 2.83 7.36
CA GLU A 121 -17.99 3.50 7.26
C GLU A 121 -18.36 3.76 5.80
N LYS A 122 -19.66 3.70 5.51
CA LYS A 122 -20.17 4.07 4.18
C LYS A 122 -19.94 5.57 3.95
N PRO A 123 -19.65 5.99 2.71
CA PRO A 123 -19.58 7.41 2.39
C PRO A 123 -20.89 8.10 2.80
N VAL A 124 -20.77 9.16 3.59
CA VAL A 124 -21.91 10.00 3.96
C VAL A 124 -22.06 11.08 2.90
N GLU A 125 -23.29 11.29 2.42
CA GLU A 125 -23.57 12.36 1.47
C GLU A 125 -23.17 13.72 2.04
N MET A 126 -22.51 14.52 1.20
CA MET A 126 -22.13 15.87 1.59
C MET A 126 -23.39 16.73 1.74
N LYS A 127 -23.53 17.43 2.87
CA LYS A 127 -24.62 18.41 3.06
C LYS A 127 -24.64 19.48 1.96
N HIS A 128 -23.48 19.77 1.38
CA HIS A 128 -23.32 20.66 0.24
C HIS A 128 -22.51 19.92 -0.85
N PRO A 129 -23.17 19.30 -1.84
CA PRO A 129 -22.49 18.60 -2.92
C PRO A 129 -21.57 19.55 -3.69
N LEU A 130 -20.35 19.09 -4.00
CA LEU A 130 -19.35 19.87 -4.73
C LEU A 130 -19.69 20.04 -6.22
N TRP A 131 -20.62 19.23 -6.73
CA TRP A 131 -21.17 19.33 -8.07
C TRP A 131 -22.69 19.13 -8.00
N LYS A 132 -23.43 19.90 -8.79
CA LYS A 132 -24.82 19.57 -9.12
C LYS A 132 -24.76 18.77 -10.42
N GLU A 133 -25.49 17.66 -10.51
CA GLU A 133 -25.78 17.06 -11.81
C GLU A 133 -26.66 18.07 -12.58
N ASP A 134 -26.26 18.40 -13.81
CA ASP A 134 -27.01 19.26 -14.74
C ASP A 134 -28.27 18.54 -15.25
#